data_AF-A0A2V7HL11-F1
#
_entry.id   AF-A0A2V7HL11-F1
#
_cell.length_a   1.000
_cell.length_b   1.000
_cell.length_c   1.000
_cell.angle_alpha   90.00
_cell.angle_beta   90.00
_cell.angle_gamma   90.00
#
_symmetry.space_group_name_H-M   'P 1'
#
loop_
_entity.id
_entity.type
_entity.pdbx_description
1 polymer ?
#
loop_
_entity_poly.entity_id
_entity_poly.type
_entity_poly.pdbx_seq_one_letter_code
_entity_poly.pdbx_strand_id
1 'polypeptide(L)'
;CLNNEEETEEERRLMYVALTRARNHLSVTYPLNAYSTRRGANYSLDQLCRFIDRGVRDNMQRVALSSDNAPKAAEERRKEPLIDLRALLRSRFSEGPRTS
;
A
#
# COMPACT_ATOMS: atom_id res chain seq x y z
N CYS A 1 15.43 -16.79 8.23
CA CYS A 1 14.24 -16.51 9.06
C CYS A 1 14.59 -16.93 10.47
N LEU A 2 14.46 -16.05 11.46
CA LEU A 2 15.07 -16.23 12.79
C LEU A 2 14.55 -17.52 13.43
N ASN A 3 15.33 -18.59 13.29
CA ASN A 3 15.00 -19.93 13.76
C ASN A 3 15.54 -20.18 15.17
N ASN A 4 16.03 -19.12 15.83
CA ASN A 4 16.52 -19.17 17.20
C ASN A 4 15.50 -18.50 18.13
N GLU A 5 15.15 -19.21 19.20
CA GLU A 5 14.22 -18.74 20.24
C GLU A 5 14.77 -17.49 20.94
N GLU A 6 16.08 -17.42 21.17
CA GLU A 6 16.74 -16.29 21.82
C GLU A 6 16.62 -14.99 20.99
N GLU A 7 16.83 -15.08 19.68
CA GLU A 7 16.69 -13.94 18.77
C GLU A 7 15.24 -13.44 18.74
N THR A 8 14.28 -14.37 18.71
CA THR A 8 12.85 -14.04 18.78
C THR A 8 12.49 -13.31 20.09
N GLU A 9 13.06 -13.75 21.22
CA GLU A 9 12.83 -13.09 22.50
C GLU A 9 13.46 -11.70 22.55
N GLU A 10 14.64 -11.51 21.97
CA GLU A 10 15.27 -10.21 21.86
C GLU A 10 14.46 -9.25 21.00
N GLU A 11 13.96 -9.70 19.84
CA GLU A 11 13.05 -8.89 19.02
C GLU A 11 11.76 -8.51 19.77
N ARG A 12 11.24 -9.42 20.60
CA ARG A 12 10.09 -9.11 21.46
C ARG A 12 10.43 -8.02 22.48
N ARG A 13 11.62 -8.08 23.10
CA ARG A 13 12.09 -7.03 24.03
C ARG A 13 12.24 -5.69 23.32
N LEU A 14 12.82 -5.67 22.13
CA LEU A 14 12.95 -4.45 21.31
C LEU A 14 11.58 -3.84 20.99
N MET A 15 10.62 -4.67 20.58
CA MET A 15 9.25 -4.21 20.30
C MET A 15 8.59 -3.63 21.56
N TYR A 16 8.71 -4.32 22.70
CA TYR A 16 8.17 -3.85 23.97
C TYR A 16 8.75 -2.47 24.37
N VAL A 17 10.06 -2.29 24.24
CA VAL A 17 10.73 -1.01 24.54
C VAL A 17 10.23 0.09 23.60
N ALA A 18 10.06 -0.20 22.31
CA ALA A 18 9.54 0.79 21.36
C ALA A 18 8.11 1.22 21.70
N LEU A 19 7.23 0.28 22.04
CA LEU A 19 5.82 0.54 22.38
C LEU A 19 5.70 1.34 23.69
N THR A 20 6.51 1.02 24.70
CA THR A 20 6.45 1.64 26.02
C THR A 20 7.19 2.98 26.12
N ARG A 21 8.05 3.30 25.14
CA ARG A 21 8.74 4.60 25.08
C ARG A 21 7.81 5.75 24.71
N ALA A 22 6.70 5.47 24.03
CA ALA A 22 5.69 6.46 23.69
C ALA A 22 4.91 6.91 24.94
N ARG A 23 4.98 8.20 25.28
CA ARG A 23 4.30 8.76 26.48
C ARG A 23 2.89 9.25 26.23
N ASN A 24 2.65 9.88 25.08
CA ASN A 24 1.40 10.59 24.78
C ASN A 24 0.65 9.95 23.60
N HIS A 25 1.37 9.63 22.52
CA HIS A 25 0.79 9.07 21.31
C HIS A 25 1.70 7.96 20.76
N LEU A 26 1.09 6.83 20.42
CA LEU A 26 1.74 5.69 19.80
C LEU A 26 1.07 5.43 18.46
N SER A 27 1.86 5.34 17.40
CA SER A 27 1.38 4.98 16.07
C SER A 27 2.28 3.90 15.49
N VAL A 28 1.68 2.78 15.07
CA VAL A 28 2.39 1.63 14.50
C VAL A 28 1.93 1.48 13.05
N THR A 29 2.88 1.56 12.13
CA THR A 29 2.62 1.43 10.68
C THR A 29 3.32 0.20 10.14
N TYR A 30 2.63 -0.54 9.28
CA TYR A 30 3.21 -1.65 8.53
C TYR A 30 2.93 -1.45 7.03
N PRO A 31 3.91 -1.69 6.14
CA PRO A 31 3.70 -1.52 4.71
C PRO A 31 2.82 -2.65 4.18
N LEU A 32 1.71 -2.31 3.51
CA LEU A 32 0.86 -3.33 2.87
C LEU A 32 1.50 -3.91 1.60
N ASN A 33 2.30 -3.11 0.90
CA ASN A 33 3.01 -3.48 -0.32
C ASN A 33 4.46 -2.98 -0.23
N ALA A 34 5.43 -3.88 -0.14
CA ALA A 34 6.85 -3.54 -0.22
C ALA A 34 7.37 -3.89 -1.63
N TYR A 35 7.63 -2.86 -2.45
CA TYR A 35 8.24 -3.03 -3.77
C TYR A 35 9.76 -3.05 -3.62
N SER A 36 10.39 -4.22 -3.70
CA SER A 36 11.84 -4.32 -3.49
C SER A 36 12.68 -3.75 -4.65
N THR A 37 12.10 -3.50 -5.82
CA THR A 37 12.83 -2.96 -6.97
C THR A 37 11.96 -2.10 -7.89
N ARG A 38 12.58 -1.13 -8.59
CA ARG A 38 11.95 -0.25 -9.60
C ARG A 38 11.41 -1.01 -10.84
N ARG A 39 11.68 -2.32 -10.98
CA ARG A 39 11.44 -3.13 -12.20
C ARG A 39 10.94 -4.56 -11.92
N GLY A 40 10.75 -4.97 -10.66
CA GLY A 40 10.41 -6.34 -10.31
C GLY A 40 9.01 -6.43 -9.70
N ALA A 41 8.15 -7.23 -10.33
CA ALA A 41 6.82 -7.61 -9.84
C ALA A 41 6.88 -8.61 -8.67
N ASN A 42 7.91 -8.53 -7.82
CA ASN A 42 8.04 -9.35 -6.63
C ASN A 42 7.26 -8.67 -5.50
N TYR A 43 5.97 -8.99 -5.43
CA TYR A 43 5.11 -8.57 -4.34
C TYR A 43 5.40 -9.44 -3.12
N SER A 44 6.06 -8.88 -2.11
CA SER A 44 6.00 -9.45 -0.76
C SER A 44 4.85 -8.75 -0.04
N LEU A 45 3.75 -9.46 0.17
CA LEU A 45 2.69 -9.00 1.07
C LEU A 45 3.31 -9.04 2.46
N ASP A 46 3.64 -7.89 3.02
CA ASP A 46 4.28 -7.86 4.34
C ASP A 46 3.29 -8.40 5.36
N GLN A 47 3.67 -9.49 6.04
CA GLN A 47 2.83 -10.06 7.07
C GLN A 47 2.87 -9.15 8.28
N LEU A 48 1.72 -8.95 8.92
CA LEU A 48 1.66 -8.19 10.18
C LEU A 48 2.66 -8.77 11.18
N CYS A 49 3.37 -7.89 11.89
CA CYS A 49 4.32 -8.29 12.92
C CYS A 49 3.69 -9.33 13.86
N ARG A 50 4.37 -10.49 14.02
CA ARG A 50 3.88 -11.63 14.81
C ARG A 50 3.59 -11.29 16.27
N PHE A 51 4.20 -10.24 16.81
CA PHE A 51 3.99 -9.78 18.19
C PHE A 51 2.72 -8.92 18.36
N ILE A 52 2.08 -8.48 17.27
CA ILE A 52 0.83 -7.72 17.28
C ILE A 52 -0.35 -8.67 17.07
N ASP A 53 -0.75 -9.34 18.16
CA ASP A 53 -1.90 -10.25 18.15
C ASP A 53 -3.25 -9.50 18.20
N ARG A 54 -4.38 -10.22 18.10
CA ARG A 54 -5.75 -9.69 18.19
C ARG A 54 -5.95 -8.83 19.45
N GLY A 55 -5.56 -9.32 20.62
CA GLY A 55 -5.76 -8.57 21.87
C GLY A 55 -5.03 -7.22 21.89
N VAL A 56 -3.84 -7.13 21.29
CA VAL A 56 -3.11 -5.86 21.18
C VAL A 56 -3.80 -4.93 20.17
N ARG A 57 -4.27 -5.48 19.05
CA ARG A 57 -5.00 -4.71 18.03
C ARG A 57 -6.33 -4.16 18.51
N ASP A 58 -7.02 -4.86 19.41
CA ASP A 58 -8.28 -4.39 19.98
C ASP A 58 -8.09 -3.13 20.84
N ASN A 59 -6.88 -2.93 21.36
CA ASN A 59 -6.49 -1.71 22.09
C ASN A 59 -5.98 -0.58 21.17
N MET A 60 -5.92 -0.81 19.86
CA MET A 60 -5.40 0.15 18.89
C MET A 60 -6.50 0.63 17.95
N GLN A 61 -6.51 1.91 17.64
CA GLN A 61 -7.33 2.42 16.56
C GLN A 61 -6.76 1.94 15.22
N ARG A 62 -7.58 1.26 14.42
CA ARG A 62 -7.19 0.87 13.05
C ARG A 62 -7.36 2.05 12.11
N VAL A 63 -6.26 2.53 11.57
CA VAL A 63 -6.24 3.58 10.53
C VAL A 63 -5.80 2.95 9.22
N ALA A 64 -6.72 2.85 8.25
CA ALA A 64 -6.38 2.50 6.88
C ALA A 64 -6.13 3.78 6.08
N LEU A 65 -5.06 3.80 5.30
CA LEU A 65 -4.80 4.84 4.30
C LEU A 65 -5.76 4.66 3.11
N SER A 66 -7.06 4.80 3.34
CA SER A 66 -8.02 4.99 2.26
C SER A 66 -7.91 6.43 1.76
N SER A 67 -8.01 6.63 0.44
CA SER A 67 -8.04 7.95 -0.19
C SER A 67 -9.18 8.86 0.29
N ASP A 68 -10.10 8.33 1.09
CA ASP A 68 -11.27 9.03 1.64
C ASP A 68 -10.92 10.06 2.74
N ASN A 69 -9.70 10.03 3.28
CA ASN A 69 -9.21 10.98 4.31
C ASN A 69 -8.28 12.08 3.75
N ALA A 70 -8.11 12.19 2.43
CA ALA A 70 -7.60 13.43 1.87
C ALA A 70 -8.61 14.55 2.15
N PRO A 71 -8.21 15.78 2.52
CA PRO A 71 -9.13 16.90 2.44
C PRO A 71 -9.72 16.88 1.03
N LYS A 72 -11.05 16.79 0.92
CA LYS A 72 -11.74 16.87 -0.37
C LYS A 72 -11.38 18.23 -0.97
N ALA A 73 -10.32 18.26 -1.78
CA ALA A 73 -10.09 19.32 -2.73
C ALA A 73 -11.40 19.41 -3.50
N ALA A 74 -12.01 20.59 -3.45
CA ALA A 74 -13.32 20.86 -4.01
C ALA A 74 -13.47 20.15 -5.37
N GLU A 75 -14.54 19.37 -5.51
CA GLU A 75 -14.93 18.75 -6.77
C GLU A 75 -15.17 19.85 -7.82
N GLU A 76 -14.12 20.28 -8.50
CA GLU A 76 -14.25 20.68 -9.89
C GLU A 76 -13.90 19.47 -10.72
N ARG A 77 -14.92 18.66 -11.00
CA ARG A 77 -14.89 17.68 -12.09
C ARG A 77 -14.58 18.45 -13.37
N ARG A 78 -13.30 18.56 -13.71
CA ARG A 78 -12.88 18.85 -15.08
C ARG A 78 -13.40 17.69 -15.92
N LYS A 79 -14.52 17.92 -16.60
CA LYS A 79 -14.96 17.10 -17.73
C LYS A 79 -13.93 17.30 -18.84
N GLU A 80 -12.80 16.63 -18.71
CA GLU A 80 -11.93 16.40 -19.87
C GLU A 80 -12.71 15.49 -20.84
N PRO A 81 -12.68 15.78 -22.15
CA PRO A 81 -13.32 14.88 -23.10
C PRO A 81 -12.61 13.53 -22.99
N LEU A 82 -13.37 12.50 -22.62
CA LEU A 82 -12.89 11.13 -22.59
C LEU A 82 -12.44 10.76 -24.01
N ILE A 83 -11.14 10.81 -24.25
CA ILE A 83 -10.55 10.44 -25.54
C ILE A 83 -10.83 8.96 -25.75
N ASP A 84 -11.69 8.63 -26.71
CA ASP A 84 -11.93 7.23 -27.09
C ASP A 84 -10.74 6.72 -27.91
N LEU A 85 -9.78 6.12 -27.21
CA LEU A 85 -8.58 5.50 -27.78
C LEU A 85 -8.92 4.44 -28.83
N ARG A 86 -10.07 3.77 -28.71
CA ARG A 86 -10.50 2.73 -29.67
C ARG A 86 -10.96 3.35 -30.99
N ALA A 87 -11.60 4.51 -30.95
CA ALA A 87 -11.93 5.27 -32.16
C ALA A 87 -10.67 5.75 -32.89
N LEU A 88 -9.70 6.27 -32.13
CA LEU A 88 -8.45 6.83 -32.66
C LEU A 88 -7.53 5.76 -33.28
N LEU A 89 -7.52 4.55 -32.71
CA LEU A 89 -6.79 3.42 -33.30
C LEU A 89 -7.49 2.89 -34.57
N ARG A 90 -8.83 2.87 -34.63
CA ARG A 90 -9.56 2.41 -35.82
C ARG A 90 -9.32 3.29 -37.05
N SER A 91 -9.30 4.62 -36.88
CA SER A 91 -9.01 5.53 -37.99
C SER A 91 -7.58 5.41 -38.51
N ARG A 92 -6.63 5.03 -37.64
CA ARG A 92 -5.21 4.89 -38.01
C ARG A 92 -4.90 3.60 -38.79
N PHE A 93 -5.77 2.59 -38.71
CA PHE A 93 -5.60 1.31 -39.42
C PHE A 93 -6.60 1.10 -40.57
N SER A 94 -7.55 2.02 -40.80
CA SER A 94 -8.47 1.96 -41.94
C SER A 94 -7.92 2.55 -43.25
N GLU A 95 -6.79 3.26 -43.20
CA GLU A 95 -6.05 3.70 -44.40
C GLU A 95 -4.93 2.72 -44.77
N GLY A 96 -5.30 1.44 -44.97
CA GLY A 96 -4.48 0.47 -45.69
C GLY A 96 -4.78 0.51 -47.20
N PRO A 97 -3.80 0.22 -48.09
CA PRO A 97 -3.90 0.55 -49.51
C PRO A 97 -5.00 -0.24 -50.21
N ARG A 98 -5.85 0.45 -50.99
CA ARG A 98 -6.74 -0.18 -51.96
C ARG A 98 -5.88 -0.75 -53.09
N THR A 99 -5.64 -2.06 -53.06
CA THR A 99 -5.06 -2.79 -54.20
C THR A 99 -6.13 -2.93 -55.27
N SER A 100 -5.85 -2.36 -56.45
CA SER A 100 -6.46 -2.68 -57.74
C SER A 100 -6.13 -4.11 -58.15
#